data_AF-A0AAW4U6T9-F1
#
_entry.id   AF-A0AAW4U6T9-F1
#
_cell.length_a   1.000
_cell.length_b   1.000
_cell.length_c   1.000
_cell.angle_alpha   90.00
_cell.angle_beta   90.00
_cell.angle_gamma   90.00
#
_symmetry.space_group_name_H-M   'P 1'
#
loop_
_entity.id
_entity.type
_entity.pdbx_description
1 polymer ?
#
loop_
_entity_poly.entity_id
_entity_poly.type
_entity_poly.pdbx_seq_one_letter_code
_entity_poly.pdbx_strand_id
1 'polypeptide(L)'
;MKIIEELTIGSYETYKSYLETGTPSVFISKKTGFCRYCQTQFEFDEGYHYADNYPIYSRIFCPICGHLSIDNDIRYSSAENKYLPYVANLKLLEMKSKVILKINYKAIQIIDKLFMIKVFDIKEIYAFDIQNENVTWKRYIDKEISDDLEIGYMTDYQKLMENTALWFYDIKHIVRKGTTLSQFLRRLRELIIKKEKNVNGYTKKQVYISNVGFRHKLFANVLNLAHKVRFWDSPNVSYHDNFLNYKKLYIDNFLNENFEKDIYTLMKKQNLSYNKASFKILSLPCTRNMEKHFDYKYIFLLQQICEIKNTDIANILYEYYKNKIEIEINENSYYCNKEEYLKNIQKEVKTICNFYKLFILKIYKNLKLKQLLENKSNIIIDIMNLWHSANNKTKKNFIRHKIPFSKAHDWLSIEVSKQADQEIRFHISKNIMNRFNLYMMNTKFQCSCISKYSNLKYIARQMKNCSAGYKDRINNQLQLVAISDNTGKPKVLLEINQDSIVQAKLYRNVPVFKDNLLNNLVIEFAKKVKLKIKTDDISIKQDNNLKNIA
;
A
#
# COMPACT_ATOMS: atom_id res chain seq x y z
N MET A 1 45.23 3.86 -5.79
CA MET A 1 43.96 3.09 -5.78
C MET A 1 44.31 1.66 -5.38
N LYS A 2 43.63 1.10 -4.37
CA LYS A 2 43.94 -0.24 -3.84
C LYS A 2 42.77 -1.19 -4.10
N ILE A 3 43.05 -2.39 -4.62
CA ILE A 3 42.03 -3.46 -4.69
C ILE A 3 41.89 -4.04 -3.28
N ILE A 4 40.68 -4.00 -2.75
CA ILE A 4 40.37 -4.52 -1.40
C ILE A 4 39.83 -5.94 -1.49
N GLU A 5 39.02 -6.22 -2.50
CA GLU A 5 38.39 -7.51 -2.70
C GLU A 5 38.03 -7.71 -4.16
N GLU A 6 38.10 -8.95 -4.61
CA GLU A 6 37.74 -9.37 -5.96
C GLU A 6 37.07 -10.74 -5.90
N LEU A 7 35.99 -10.92 -6.65
CA LEU A 7 35.35 -12.21 -6.86
C LEU A 7 34.95 -12.40 -8.31
N THR A 8 34.82 -13.66 -8.71
CA THR A 8 34.42 -14.06 -10.05
C THR A 8 33.27 -15.06 -9.99
N ILE A 9 32.24 -14.79 -10.77
CA ILE A 9 31.08 -15.65 -11.01
C ILE A 9 31.13 -16.12 -12.45
N GLY A 10 30.86 -17.40 -12.65
CA GLY A 10 30.70 -18.00 -13.96
C GLY A 10 32.01 -18.44 -14.64
N SER A 11 31.84 -19.05 -15.80
CA SER A 11 32.88 -19.46 -16.73
C SER A 11 32.38 -19.31 -18.17
N TYR A 12 33.31 -19.09 -19.09
CA TYR A 12 33.03 -19.13 -20.52
C TYR A 12 32.89 -20.56 -21.07
N GLU A 13 33.25 -21.56 -20.26
CA GLU A 13 33.17 -22.96 -20.64
C GLU A 13 31.71 -23.43 -20.71
N THR A 14 31.31 -23.91 -21.88
CA THR A 14 29.91 -24.26 -22.20
C THR A 14 29.34 -25.33 -21.26
N TYR A 15 30.14 -26.34 -20.92
CA TYR A 15 29.69 -27.56 -20.23
C TYR A 15 29.78 -27.53 -18.71
N LYS A 16 30.28 -26.44 -18.10
CA LYS A 16 30.35 -26.37 -16.64
C LYS A 16 28.99 -26.08 -16.03
N SER A 17 28.65 -26.88 -15.03
CA SER A 17 27.38 -26.75 -14.31
C SER A 17 27.32 -25.44 -13.49
N TYR A 18 26.09 -25.03 -13.17
CA TYR A 18 25.84 -23.97 -12.22
C TYR A 18 26.51 -24.25 -10.86
N LEU A 19 26.49 -25.51 -10.41
CA LEU A 19 27.07 -25.91 -9.13
C LEU A 19 28.60 -25.70 -9.06
N GLU A 20 29.30 -25.88 -10.19
CA GLU A 20 30.75 -25.72 -10.25
C GLU A 20 31.21 -24.26 -10.37
N THR A 21 30.44 -23.45 -11.09
CA THR A 21 30.93 -22.13 -11.53
C THR A 21 29.97 -20.99 -11.27
N GLY A 22 28.72 -21.27 -10.94
CA GLY A 22 27.65 -20.29 -10.88
C GLY A 22 27.28 -19.70 -12.23
N THR A 23 27.64 -20.35 -13.34
CA THR A 23 27.28 -19.86 -14.69
C THR A 23 25.84 -20.27 -15.02
N PRO A 24 24.90 -19.33 -15.22
CA PRO A 24 23.50 -19.66 -15.53
C PRO A 24 23.36 -20.38 -16.87
N SER A 25 22.55 -21.44 -16.91
CA SER A 25 22.39 -22.31 -18.06
C SER A 25 21.26 -21.89 -19.00
N VAL A 26 20.23 -21.19 -18.48
CA VAL A 26 19.09 -20.72 -19.27
C VAL A 26 18.85 -19.23 -19.03
N PHE A 27 18.60 -18.54 -20.14
CA PHE A 27 18.33 -17.11 -20.21
C PHE A 27 16.94 -16.90 -20.76
N ILE A 28 16.19 -15.97 -20.19
CA ILE A 28 14.80 -15.73 -20.53
C ILE A 28 14.55 -14.22 -20.58
N SER A 29 13.96 -13.78 -21.68
CA SER A 29 13.43 -12.43 -21.88
C SER A 29 11.94 -12.58 -22.18
N LYS A 30 11.07 -12.16 -21.25
CA LYS A 30 9.62 -12.44 -21.32
C LYS A 30 9.32 -13.91 -21.61
N LYS A 31 8.87 -14.20 -22.85
CA LYS A 31 8.43 -15.51 -23.33
C LYS A 31 9.48 -16.26 -24.18
N THR A 32 10.65 -15.65 -24.39
CA THR A 32 11.73 -16.22 -25.20
C THR A 32 12.83 -16.72 -24.29
N GLY A 33 13.14 -18.00 -24.40
CA GLY A 33 14.23 -18.68 -23.72
C GLY A 33 15.44 -18.94 -24.63
N PHE A 34 16.62 -18.99 -24.05
CA PHE A 34 17.86 -19.42 -24.68
C PHE A 34 18.58 -20.40 -23.75
N CYS A 35 18.85 -21.60 -24.25
CA CYS A 35 19.58 -22.63 -23.52
C CYS A 35 21.06 -22.59 -23.90
N ARG A 36 21.96 -22.35 -22.94
CA ARG A 36 23.41 -22.33 -23.17
C ARG A 36 23.99 -23.72 -23.51
N TYR A 37 23.34 -24.79 -23.06
CA TYR A 37 23.82 -26.16 -23.29
C TYR A 37 23.69 -26.60 -24.75
N CYS A 38 22.50 -26.45 -25.34
CA CYS A 38 22.25 -26.78 -26.76
C CYS A 38 22.29 -25.57 -27.69
N GLN A 39 22.58 -24.38 -27.15
CA GLN A 39 22.65 -23.10 -27.88
C GLN A 39 21.39 -22.79 -28.69
N THR A 40 20.24 -23.30 -28.27
CA THR A 40 18.98 -23.16 -29.01
C THR A 40 18.05 -22.20 -28.28
N GLN A 41 17.36 -21.37 -29.06
CA GLN A 41 16.26 -20.54 -28.59
C GLN A 41 14.95 -21.33 -28.59
N PHE A 42 14.06 -20.99 -27.68
CA PHE A 42 12.74 -21.58 -27.61
C PHE A 42 11.74 -20.54 -27.09
N GLU A 43 10.50 -20.65 -27.51
CA GLU A 43 9.40 -19.85 -26.96
C GLU A 43 8.52 -20.74 -26.09
N PHE A 44 7.84 -20.11 -25.13
CA PHE A 44 6.85 -20.76 -24.29
C PHE A 44 5.79 -19.74 -23.87
N ASP A 45 4.57 -20.22 -23.62
CA ASP A 45 3.54 -19.36 -23.05
C ASP A 45 3.88 -19.01 -21.60
N GLU A 46 3.66 -17.75 -21.21
CA GLU A 46 3.90 -17.32 -19.83
C GLU A 46 3.03 -18.14 -18.86
N GLY A 47 3.67 -19.03 -18.09
CA GLY A 47 3.03 -19.69 -16.95
C GLY A 47 2.67 -18.68 -15.86
N TYR A 48 1.48 -18.83 -15.27
CA TYR A 48 0.86 -17.95 -14.26
C TYR A 48 1.56 -17.87 -12.88
N HIS A 49 2.89 -18.02 -12.78
CA HIS A 49 3.60 -17.95 -11.50
C HIS A 49 4.29 -16.60 -11.30
N TYR A 50 3.52 -15.66 -10.78
CA TYR A 50 4.01 -14.40 -10.23
C TYR A 50 4.32 -14.58 -8.75
N ALA A 51 5.52 -14.19 -8.31
CA ALA A 51 5.73 -13.82 -6.92
C ALA A 51 5.82 -12.29 -6.89
N ASP A 52 4.92 -11.64 -6.14
CA ASP A 52 4.97 -10.20 -5.90
C ASP A 52 5.11 -9.34 -7.19
N ASN A 53 4.32 -9.67 -8.23
CA ASN A 53 4.30 -9.01 -9.56
C ASN A 53 5.56 -9.18 -10.43
N TYR A 54 6.44 -10.12 -10.10
CA TYR A 54 7.55 -10.54 -10.97
C TYR A 54 7.44 -12.04 -11.26
N PRO A 55 7.41 -12.47 -12.53
CA PRO A 55 7.31 -13.89 -12.84
C PRO A 55 8.60 -14.60 -12.45
N ILE A 56 8.45 -15.73 -11.74
CA ILE A 56 9.57 -16.53 -11.25
C ILE A 56 9.47 -17.92 -11.87
N TYR A 57 10.41 -18.21 -12.75
CA TYR A 57 10.71 -19.57 -13.16
C TYR A 57 11.63 -20.16 -12.09
N SER A 58 11.07 -20.97 -11.19
CA SER A 58 11.88 -21.78 -10.27
C SER A 58 12.47 -23.00 -10.96
N ARG A 59 11.87 -23.44 -12.07
CA ARG A 59 12.33 -24.56 -12.90
C ARG A 59 11.96 -24.33 -14.35
N ILE A 60 12.84 -24.71 -15.27
CA ILE A 60 12.56 -24.73 -16.70
C ILE A 60 13.28 -25.89 -17.37
N PHE A 61 12.59 -26.56 -18.29
CA PHE A 61 13.18 -27.56 -19.15
C PHE A 61 13.46 -26.95 -20.51
N CYS A 62 14.67 -27.15 -21.03
CA CYS A 62 14.91 -26.89 -22.44
C CYS A 62 14.12 -27.93 -23.27
N PRO A 63 13.19 -27.50 -24.15
CA PRO A 63 12.38 -28.44 -24.93
C PRO A 63 13.19 -29.21 -25.98
N ILE A 64 14.41 -28.76 -26.28
CA ILE A 64 15.28 -29.35 -27.30
C ILE A 64 16.22 -30.41 -26.72
N CYS A 65 16.96 -30.09 -25.66
CA CYS A 65 17.94 -31.01 -25.09
C CYS A 65 17.52 -31.64 -23.75
N GLY A 66 16.34 -31.29 -23.22
CA GLY A 66 15.82 -31.81 -21.96
C GLY A 66 16.56 -31.31 -20.71
N HIS A 67 17.53 -30.39 -20.84
CA HIS A 67 18.26 -29.84 -19.70
C HIS A 67 17.30 -29.12 -18.73
N LEU A 68 17.36 -29.49 -17.47
CA LEU A 68 16.59 -28.88 -16.39
C LEU A 68 17.43 -27.82 -15.67
N SER A 69 17.00 -26.57 -15.75
CA SER A 69 17.57 -25.46 -14.98
C SER A 69 16.65 -25.14 -13.80
N ILE A 70 17.25 -24.82 -12.65
CA ILE A 70 16.51 -24.52 -11.41
C ILE A 70 16.99 -23.22 -10.76
N ASP A 71 16.04 -22.45 -10.22
CA ASP A 71 16.26 -21.25 -9.41
C ASP A 71 17.34 -20.31 -10.00
N ASN A 72 18.48 -20.17 -9.30
CA ASN A 72 19.56 -19.25 -9.65
C ASN A 72 20.37 -19.66 -10.90
N ASP A 73 20.13 -20.84 -11.45
CA ASP A 73 20.64 -21.27 -12.75
C ASP A 73 19.88 -20.62 -13.92
N ILE A 74 18.72 -20.02 -13.63
CA ILE A 74 17.90 -19.30 -14.60
C ILE A 74 18.18 -17.80 -14.51
N ARG A 75 18.30 -17.13 -15.65
CA ARG A 75 18.38 -15.67 -15.76
C ARG A 75 17.16 -15.14 -16.45
N TYR A 76 16.34 -14.40 -15.72
CA TYR A 76 15.04 -13.93 -16.21
C TYR A 76 14.90 -12.40 -16.11
N SER A 77 14.38 -11.80 -17.18
CA SER A 77 13.88 -10.42 -17.22
C SER A 77 12.45 -10.38 -17.74
N SER A 78 11.64 -9.52 -17.11
CA SER A 78 10.26 -9.21 -17.51
C SER A 78 10.15 -8.23 -18.69
N ALA A 79 11.28 -7.72 -19.16
CA ALA A 79 11.37 -6.83 -20.31
C ALA A 79 12.15 -7.49 -21.46
N GLU A 80 11.90 -6.99 -22.66
CA GLU A 80 12.62 -7.42 -23.87
C GLU A 80 13.99 -6.74 -23.92
N ASN A 81 14.93 -7.37 -24.63
CA ASN A 81 16.23 -6.79 -24.97
C ASN A 81 17.05 -6.36 -23.74
N LYS A 82 16.87 -6.99 -22.58
CA LYS A 82 17.73 -6.76 -21.41
C LYS A 82 19.05 -7.53 -21.51
N TYR A 83 20.05 -7.01 -20.82
CA TYR A 83 21.39 -7.57 -20.76
C TYR A 83 21.50 -8.54 -19.58
N LEU A 84 21.39 -9.84 -19.86
CA LEU A 84 21.37 -10.89 -18.84
C LEU A 84 22.79 -11.38 -18.53
N PRO A 85 23.34 -11.11 -17.32
CA PRO A 85 24.73 -11.42 -17.00
C PRO A 85 24.95 -12.91 -16.76
N TYR A 86 26.08 -13.45 -17.25
CA TYR A 86 26.42 -14.87 -17.04
C TYR A 86 27.86 -15.17 -16.61
N VAL A 87 28.81 -14.31 -16.94
CA VAL A 87 30.17 -14.33 -16.39
C VAL A 87 30.48 -12.94 -15.87
N ALA A 88 30.82 -12.80 -14.59
CA ALA A 88 31.04 -11.51 -13.96
C ALA A 88 32.27 -11.51 -13.05
N ASN A 89 32.96 -10.39 -13.01
CA ASN A 89 34.07 -10.08 -12.12
C ASN A 89 33.73 -8.81 -11.34
N LEU A 90 33.62 -8.94 -10.02
CA LEU A 90 33.28 -7.84 -9.12
C LEU A 90 34.52 -7.44 -8.34
N LYS A 91 34.80 -6.14 -8.26
CA LYS A 91 35.96 -5.54 -7.59
C LYS A 91 35.54 -4.43 -6.65
N LEU A 92 36.08 -4.44 -5.43
CA LEU A 92 36.07 -3.31 -4.52
C LEU A 92 37.40 -2.58 -4.58
N LEU A 93 37.35 -1.30 -4.92
CA LEU A 93 38.52 -0.43 -5.01
C LEU A 93 38.40 0.68 -3.96
N GLU A 94 39.47 0.87 -3.21
CA GLU A 94 39.62 1.96 -2.26
C GLU A 94 40.47 3.09 -2.87
N MET A 95 39.94 4.30 -2.81
CA MET A 95 40.64 5.56 -3.11
C MET A 95 40.64 6.45 -1.86
N LYS A 96 41.31 7.62 -1.90
CA LYS A 96 41.42 8.51 -0.74
C LYS A 96 40.05 8.87 -0.15
N SER A 97 39.17 9.46 -0.96
CA SER A 97 37.81 9.89 -0.57
C SER A 97 36.69 9.07 -1.22
N LYS A 98 37.00 8.01 -1.98
CA LYS A 98 36.01 7.23 -2.72
C LYS A 98 36.11 5.74 -2.47
N VAL A 99 34.98 5.05 -2.57
CA VAL A 99 34.89 3.60 -2.74
C VAL A 99 34.30 3.33 -4.11
N ILE A 100 34.88 2.39 -4.86
CA ILE A 100 34.33 1.98 -6.15
C ILE A 100 33.99 0.50 -6.10
N LEU A 101 32.73 0.18 -6.39
CA LEU A 101 32.31 -1.16 -6.79
C LEU A 101 32.32 -1.20 -8.32
N LYS A 102 33.22 -1.99 -8.89
CA LYS A 102 33.33 -2.20 -10.34
C LYS A 102 32.86 -3.60 -10.68
N ILE A 103 32.02 -3.73 -11.69
CA ILE A 103 31.51 -5.01 -12.19
C ILE A 103 31.82 -5.08 -13.67
N ASN A 104 32.64 -6.04 -14.10
CA ASN A 104 32.81 -6.34 -15.53
C ASN A 104 32.12 -7.67 -15.80
N TYR A 105 31.30 -7.77 -16.83
CA TYR A 105 30.58 -8.99 -17.12
C TYR A 105 30.26 -9.14 -18.60
N LYS A 106 30.07 -10.39 -19.03
CA LYS A 106 29.43 -10.69 -20.31
C LYS A 106 27.94 -10.86 -20.11
N ALA A 107 27.17 -10.30 -21.04
CA ALA A 107 25.72 -10.38 -21.01
C ALA A 107 25.18 -10.97 -22.30
N ILE A 108 24.18 -11.82 -22.16
CA ILE A 108 23.36 -12.30 -23.27
C ILE A 108 22.17 -11.36 -23.42
N GLN A 109 21.90 -10.93 -24.65
CA GLN A 109 20.68 -10.22 -25.02
C GLN A 109 19.91 -11.09 -26.02
N ILE A 110 18.64 -11.33 -25.73
CA ILE A 110 17.70 -12.01 -26.62
C ILE A 110 16.93 -10.93 -27.35
N ILE A 111 17.06 -10.87 -28.67
CA ILE A 111 16.38 -9.89 -29.52
C ILE A 111 15.16 -10.55 -30.14
N ASP A 112 14.02 -10.43 -29.46
CA ASP A 112 12.79 -11.17 -29.73
C ASP A 112 12.31 -11.01 -31.18
N LYS A 113 12.37 -9.79 -31.74
CA LYS A 113 11.91 -9.54 -33.12
C LYS A 113 12.74 -10.22 -34.21
N LEU A 114 13.99 -10.60 -33.90
CA LEU A 114 14.94 -11.13 -34.87
C LEU A 114 15.39 -12.56 -34.56
N PHE A 115 14.85 -13.18 -33.49
CA PHE A 115 15.32 -14.48 -32.99
C PHE A 115 16.85 -14.54 -32.89
N MET A 116 17.47 -13.45 -32.44
CA MET A 116 18.93 -13.31 -32.44
C MET A 116 19.47 -13.23 -31.01
N ILE A 117 20.53 -14.02 -30.75
CA ILE A 117 21.33 -13.89 -29.54
C ILE A 117 22.52 -13.00 -29.83
N LYS A 118 22.72 -11.98 -29.00
CA LYS A 118 23.94 -11.19 -28.98
C LYS A 118 24.62 -11.29 -27.62
N VAL A 119 25.95 -11.22 -27.64
CA VAL A 119 26.79 -11.19 -26.45
C VAL A 119 27.52 -9.86 -26.39
N PHE A 120 27.46 -9.21 -25.23
CA PHE A 120 28.05 -7.88 -25.01
C PHE A 120 29.04 -7.91 -23.85
N ASP A 121 30.10 -7.11 -23.96
CA ASP A 121 31.01 -6.85 -22.85
C ASP A 121 30.54 -5.59 -22.10
N ILE A 122 30.08 -5.77 -20.87
CA ILE A 122 29.51 -4.70 -20.06
C ILE A 122 30.39 -4.41 -18.85
N LYS A 123 30.53 -3.13 -18.54
CA LYS A 123 31.21 -2.64 -17.34
C LYS A 123 30.32 -1.66 -16.60
N GLU A 124 30.04 -1.96 -15.34
CA GLU A 124 29.37 -1.05 -14.41
C GLU A 124 30.35 -0.51 -13.37
N ILE A 125 30.19 0.77 -13.03
CA ILE A 125 30.98 1.46 -12.01
C ILE A 125 30.01 2.17 -11.06
N TYR A 126 29.97 1.71 -9.81
CA TYR A 126 29.35 2.41 -8.70
C TYR A 126 30.44 3.16 -7.96
N ALA A 127 30.45 4.49 -8.05
CA ALA A 127 31.40 5.34 -7.35
C ALA A 127 30.71 6.04 -6.18
N PHE A 128 31.05 5.61 -4.96
CA PHE A 128 30.63 6.23 -3.70
C PHE A 128 31.64 7.33 -3.35
N ASP A 129 31.28 8.57 -3.64
CA ASP A 129 32.09 9.76 -3.35
C ASP A 129 31.74 10.30 -1.96
N ILE A 130 32.48 9.81 -0.97
CA ILE A 130 32.23 10.05 0.47
C ILE A 130 32.40 11.53 0.81
N GLN A 131 33.39 12.20 0.21
CA GLN A 131 33.68 13.61 0.47
C GLN A 131 32.56 14.53 -0.02
N ASN A 132 31.95 14.20 -1.15
CA ASN A 132 30.90 15.02 -1.75
C ASN A 132 29.49 14.53 -1.37
N GLU A 133 29.36 13.46 -0.58
CA GLU A 133 28.09 12.77 -0.29
C GLU A 133 27.29 12.50 -1.58
N ASN A 134 28.00 12.03 -2.62
CA ASN A 134 27.42 11.76 -3.93
C ASN A 134 27.72 10.32 -4.34
N VAL A 135 26.80 9.72 -5.08
CA VAL A 135 26.99 8.38 -5.63
C VAL A 135 26.58 8.39 -7.09
N THR A 136 27.44 7.82 -7.93
CA THR A 136 27.18 7.71 -9.37
C THR A 136 27.23 6.26 -9.80
N TRP A 137 26.39 5.92 -10.77
CA TRP A 137 26.42 4.65 -11.49
C TRP A 137 26.65 4.93 -12.97
N LYS A 138 27.69 4.32 -13.52
CA LYS A 138 28.00 4.39 -14.95
C LYS A 138 28.00 3.00 -15.54
N ARG A 139 27.37 2.83 -16.71
CA ARG A 139 27.36 1.59 -17.47
C ARG A 139 27.96 1.81 -18.85
N TYR A 140 28.90 0.95 -19.19
CA TYR A 140 29.56 0.92 -20.50
C TYR A 140 29.19 -0.37 -21.20
N ILE A 141 28.77 -0.29 -22.45
CA ILE A 141 28.45 -1.44 -23.32
C ILE A 141 29.47 -1.40 -24.47
N ASP A 142 30.23 -2.47 -24.65
CA ASP A 142 31.31 -2.57 -25.65
C ASP A 142 32.26 -1.36 -25.64
N LYS A 143 32.57 -0.88 -24.43
CA LYS A 143 33.43 0.28 -24.09
C LYS A 143 32.79 1.67 -24.31
N GLU A 144 31.62 1.76 -24.90
CA GLU A 144 30.89 3.03 -25.04
C GLU A 144 30.06 3.32 -23.79
N ILE A 145 29.97 4.58 -23.38
CA ILE A 145 29.12 4.99 -22.25
C ILE A 145 27.66 4.88 -22.72
N SER A 146 26.92 4.00 -22.06
CA SER A 146 25.47 3.84 -22.26
C SER A 146 24.68 4.64 -21.24
N ASP A 147 25.13 4.65 -19.98
CA ASP A 147 24.41 5.30 -18.89
C ASP A 147 25.37 6.01 -17.93
N ASP A 148 24.96 7.18 -17.45
CA ASP A 148 25.64 7.97 -16.42
C ASP A 148 24.59 8.62 -15.51
N LEU A 149 24.37 8.03 -14.34
CA LEU A 149 23.31 8.42 -13.42
C LEU A 149 23.89 8.80 -12.05
N GLU A 150 23.41 9.90 -11.49
CA GLU A 150 23.49 10.13 -10.05
C GLU A 150 22.44 9.27 -9.34
N ILE A 151 22.88 8.48 -8.37
CA ILE A 151 22.04 7.54 -7.63
C ILE A 151 22.05 7.83 -6.13
N GLY A 152 21.16 7.16 -5.39
CA GLY A 152 20.97 7.33 -3.94
C GLY A 152 19.62 7.92 -3.56
N TYR A 153 18.68 7.96 -4.52
CA TYR A 153 17.29 8.33 -4.35
C TYR A 153 16.41 7.07 -4.40
N MET A 154 15.28 7.06 -3.70
CA MET A 154 14.27 5.99 -3.72
C MET A 154 13.78 5.70 -5.15
N THR A 155 13.76 6.71 -6.03
CA THR A 155 13.37 6.54 -7.44
C THR A 155 14.32 5.66 -8.24
N ASP A 156 15.56 5.49 -7.77
CA ASP A 156 16.59 4.80 -8.53
C ASP A 156 16.39 3.29 -8.54
N TYR A 157 15.59 2.75 -7.61
CA TYR A 157 15.18 1.34 -7.63
C TYR A 157 14.59 0.97 -8.99
N GLN A 158 13.59 1.72 -9.48
CA GLN A 158 12.95 1.45 -10.78
C GLN A 158 13.90 1.68 -11.96
N LYS A 159 14.78 2.68 -11.87
CA LYS A 159 15.74 3.00 -12.95
C LYS A 159 16.79 1.92 -13.12
N LEU A 160 17.27 1.32 -12.03
CA LEU A 160 18.30 0.29 -12.07
C LEU A 160 17.73 -1.13 -12.12
N MET A 161 16.49 -1.37 -11.71
CA MET A 161 15.84 -2.67 -11.82
C MET A 161 15.97 -3.24 -13.24
N GLU A 162 16.42 -4.50 -13.35
CA GLU A 162 16.77 -5.18 -14.62
C GLU A 162 17.83 -4.51 -15.51
N ASN A 163 18.36 -3.34 -15.13
CA ASN A 163 19.38 -2.60 -15.89
C ASN A 163 20.78 -2.74 -15.29
N THR A 164 20.92 -3.31 -14.08
CA THR A 164 22.21 -3.66 -13.49
C THR A 164 22.38 -5.16 -13.32
N ALA A 165 23.62 -5.64 -13.45
CA ALA A 165 24.03 -6.99 -13.08
C ALA A 165 23.63 -7.35 -11.63
N LEU A 166 23.63 -6.40 -10.69
CA LEU A 166 23.28 -6.66 -9.29
C LEU A 166 21.84 -7.17 -9.12
N TRP A 167 20.93 -6.83 -10.03
CA TRP A 167 19.53 -7.29 -10.02
C TRP A 167 19.42 -8.81 -10.21
N PHE A 168 20.34 -9.38 -11.00
CA PHE A 168 20.27 -10.77 -11.46
C PHE A 168 21.05 -11.75 -10.59
N TYR A 169 21.81 -11.27 -9.59
CA TYR A 169 22.58 -12.11 -8.70
C TYR A 169 21.95 -12.19 -7.31
N ASP A 170 21.43 -13.37 -6.97
CA ASP A 170 21.03 -13.71 -5.61
C ASP A 170 22.23 -13.60 -4.65
N ILE A 171 22.00 -13.16 -3.41
CA ILE A 171 23.07 -13.03 -2.41
C ILE A 171 23.75 -14.37 -2.07
N LYS A 172 23.11 -15.50 -2.37
CA LYS A 172 23.60 -16.89 -2.25
C LYS A 172 24.05 -17.48 -3.59
N HIS A 173 24.17 -16.67 -4.65
CA HIS A 173 24.65 -17.13 -5.94
C HIS A 173 26.05 -17.76 -5.83
N ILE A 174 26.29 -18.83 -6.59
CA ILE A 174 27.54 -19.58 -6.52
C ILE A 174 28.70 -18.74 -7.09
N VAL A 175 29.75 -18.57 -6.30
CA VAL A 175 30.95 -17.83 -6.69
C VAL A 175 32.05 -18.81 -7.03
N ARG A 176 32.62 -18.69 -8.22
CA ARG A 176 33.70 -19.57 -8.71
C ARG A 176 35.03 -19.30 -8.02
N LYS A 177 35.38 -18.03 -7.81
CA LYS A 177 36.63 -17.60 -7.19
C LYS A 177 36.40 -16.38 -6.30
N GLY A 178 37.07 -16.33 -5.14
CA GLY A 178 36.94 -15.24 -4.17
C GLY A 178 35.96 -15.59 -3.04
N THR A 179 35.43 -14.56 -2.39
CA THR A 179 34.49 -14.68 -1.27
C THR A 179 33.04 -14.79 -1.75
N THR A 180 32.13 -15.15 -0.85
CA THR A 180 30.69 -15.16 -1.18
C THR A 180 30.15 -13.74 -1.36
N LEU A 181 29.09 -13.56 -2.14
CA LEU A 181 28.44 -12.24 -2.32
C LEU A 181 27.97 -11.62 -0.99
N SER A 182 27.56 -12.45 -0.02
CA SER A 182 27.23 -12.00 1.34
C SER A 182 28.43 -11.37 2.06
N GLN A 183 29.61 -12.00 1.97
CA GLN A 183 30.85 -11.50 2.58
C GLN A 183 31.35 -10.26 1.85
N PHE A 184 31.32 -10.27 0.52
CA PHE A 184 31.69 -9.13 -0.32
C PHE A 184 30.83 -7.89 -0.01
N LEU A 185 29.51 -8.06 0.07
CA LEU A 185 28.60 -6.98 0.46
C LEU A 185 28.93 -6.47 1.88
N ARG A 186 29.27 -7.36 2.82
CA ARG A 186 29.71 -6.95 4.16
C ARG A 186 30.96 -6.08 4.12
N ARG A 187 31.96 -6.46 3.32
CA ARG A 187 33.20 -5.69 3.15
C ARG A 187 32.97 -4.33 2.51
N LEU A 188 32.11 -4.24 1.50
CA LEU A 188 31.70 -2.95 0.92
C LEU A 188 31.09 -2.03 1.99
N ARG A 189 30.18 -2.55 2.82
CA ARG A 189 29.56 -1.78 3.92
C ARG A 189 30.60 -1.30 4.93
N GLU A 190 31.47 -2.21 5.39
CA GLU A 190 32.52 -1.89 6.37
C GLU A 190 33.47 -0.80 5.84
N LEU A 191 33.82 -0.88 4.55
CA LEU A 191 34.70 0.08 3.90
C LEU A 191 34.06 1.47 3.80
N ILE A 192 32.79 1.55 3.41
CA ILE A 192 32.04 2.82 3.36
C ILE A 192 31.91 3.41 4.77
N ILE A 193 31.45 2.63 5.77
CA ILE A 193 31.30 3.10 7.16
C ILE A 193 32.63 3.64 7.70
N LYS A 194 33.73 2.92 7.46
CA LYS A 194 35.06 3.34 7.89
C LYS A 194 35.45 4.67 7.25
N LYS A 195 35.17 4.85 5.95
CA LYS A 195 35.48 6.09 5.24
C LYS A 195 34.61 7.26 5.68
N GLU A 196 33.31 7.07 5.86
CA GLU A 196 32.40 8.10 6.37
C GLU A 196 32.87 8.64 7.73
N LYS A 197 33.29 7.74 8.63
CA LYS A 197 33.90 8.14 9.90
C LYS A 197 35.18 8.96 9.70
N ASN A 198 36.05 8.55 8.79
CA ASN A 198 37.36 9.19 8.60
C ASN A 198 37.30 10.51 7.83
N VAL A 199 36.37 10.65 6.88
CA VAL A 199 36.26 11.83 6.00
C VAL A 199 35.29 12.86 6.58
N ASN A 200 34.11 12.42 7.03
CA ASN A 200 33.03 13.30 7.48
C ASN A 200 32.85 13.31 9.01
N GLY A 201 33.62 12.49 9.75
CA GLY A 201 33.50 12.41 11.21
C GLY A 201 32.23 11.71 11.69
N TYR A 202 31.49 11.07 10.79
CA TYR A 202 30.18 10.54 11.13
C TYR A 202 30.22 9.29 12.02
N THR A 203 29.21 9.17 12.88
CA THR A 203 29.05 8.01 13.77
C THR A 203 28.56 6.79 13.01
N LYS A 204 28.90 5.59 13.51
CA LYS A 204 28.47 4.32 12.91
C LYS A 204 26.94 4.21 12.94
N LYS A 205 26.34 3.90 11.79
CA LYS A 205 24.89 3.69 11.61
C LYS A 205 24.61 2.29 11.06
N GLN A 206 23.38 1.83 11.25
CA GLN A 206 22.89 0.64 10.56
C GLN A 206 22.63 0.99 9.09
N VAL A 207 23.35 0.32 8.19
CA VAL A 207 23.27 0.51 6.73
C VAL A 207 22.88 -0.77 5.99
N TYR A 208 22.60 -1.85 6.73
CA TYR A 208 22.18 -3.14 6.20
C TYR A 208 20.67 -3.33 6.38
N ILE A 209 20.02 -3.82 5.33
CA ILE A 209 18.60 -4.19 5.30
C ILE A 209 18.45 -5.71 5.23
N SER A 210 17.84 -6.29 6.27
CA SER A 210 17.62 -7.74 6.41
C SER A 210 16.36 -8.24 5.71
N ASN A 211 15.32 -7.41 5.69
CA ASN A 211 13.95 -7.76 5.28
C ASN A 211 13.77 -7.65 3.75
N VAL A 212 14.66 -8.31 3.01
CA VAL A 212 14.62 -8.43 1.55
C VAL A 212 14.87 -9.90 1.19
N GLY A 213 14.13 -10.44 0.22
CA GLY A 213 14.36 -11.78 -0.31
C GLY A 213 15.80 -11.97 -0.80
N PHE A 214 16.31 -13.21 -0.77
CA PHE A 214 17.70 -13.49 -1.13
C PHE A 214 18.06 -13.02 -2.55
N ARG A 215 17.11 -13.13 -3.48
CA ARG A 215 17.24 -12.76 -4.90
C ARG A 215 17.70 -11.33 -5.11
N HIS A 216 17.07 -10.37 -4.42
CA HIS A 216 17.32 -8.94 -4.61
C HIS A 216 18.11 -8.30 -3.46
N LYS A 217 18.50 -9.09 -2.45
CA LYS A 217 19.19 -8.60 -1.25
C LYS A 217 20.51 -7.89 -1.56
N LEU A 218 21.28 -8.34 -2.56
CA LEU A 218 22.51 -7.66 -2.98
C LEU A 218 22.20 -6.27 -3.55
N PHE A 219 21.37 -6.22 -4.60
CA PHE A 219 20.91 -5.00 -5.25
C PHE A 219 20.33 -3.98 -4.26
N ALA A 220 19.36 -4.41 -3.46
CA ALA A 220 18.68 -3.59 -2.47
C ALA A 220 19.65 -2.97 -1.46
N ASN A 221 20.61 -3.75 -0.94
CA ASN A 221 21.60 -3.24 0.01
C ASN A 221 22.60 -2.27 -0.64
N VAL A 222 22.99 -2.48 -1.90
CA VAL A 222 23.87 -1.54 -2.61
C VAL A 222 23.15 -0.22 -2.86
N LEU A 223 21.86 -0.24 -3.24
CA LEU A 223 21.06 0.98 -3.36
C LEU A 223 20.86 1.68 -2.01
N ASN A 224 20.61 0.93 -0.93
CA ASN A 224 20.51 1.53 0.41
C ASN A 224 21.84 2.17 0.83
N LEU A 225 22.99 1.57 0.49
CA LEU A 225 24.29 2.20 0.73
C LEU A 225 24.45 3.49 -0.08
N ALA A 226 23.99 3.50 -1.33
CA ALA A 226 24.04 4.71 -2.15
C ALA A 226 23.20 5.84 -1.51
N HIS A 227 22.00 5.50 -1.03
CA HIS A 227 21.14 6.42 -0.28
C HIS A 227 21.80 6.91 1.02
N LYS A 228 22.46 6.02 1.77
CA LYS A 228 23.18 6.38 3.00
C LYS A 228 24.37 7.29 2.78
N VAL A 229 25.16 7.11 1.73
CA VAL A 229 26.26 8.04 1.42
C VAL A 229 25.72 9.43 1.09
N ARG A 230 24.55 9.50 0.44
CA ARG A 230 23.89 10.78 0.14
C ARG A 230 23.21 11.41 1.36
N PHE A 231 22.64 10.58 2.23
CA PHE A 231 21.83 10.98 3.38
C PHE A 231 22.21 10.14 4.60
N TRP A 232 23.36 10.42 5.22
CA TRP A 232 23.93 9.54 6.26
C TRP A 232 23.02 9.32 7.47
N ASP A 233 22.29 10.37 7.84
CA ASP A 233 21.39 10.41 8.98
C ASP A 233 19.94 9.98 8.66
N SER A 234 19.63 9.66 7.41
CA SER A 234 18.33 9.09 7.01
C SER A 234 18.07 7.73 7.69
N PRO A 235 16.82 7.24 7.74
CA PRO A 235 16.52 5.82 7.97
C PRO A 235 17.08 4.92 6.84
N ASN A 236 16.99 3.59 6.98
CA ASN A 236 17.22 2.71 5.82
C ASN A 236 16.01 2.76 4.90
N VAL A 237 16.24 2.71 3.59
CA VAL A 237 15.16 2.51 2.62
C VAL A 237 14.81 1.03 2.56
N SER A 238 13.55 0.71 2.80
CA SER A 238 13.05 -0.67 2.80
C SER A 238 12.74 -1.15 1.38
N TYR A 239 13.78 -1.46 0.61
CA TYR A 239 13.67 -2.05 -0.74
C TYR A 239 13.26 -3.54 -0.69
N HIS A 240 12.19 -3.86 0.03
CA HIS A 240 11.62 -5.21 0.08
C HIS A 240 11.03 -5.61 -1.28
N ASP A 241 10.69 -6.89 -1.46
CA ASP A 241 10.26 -7.40 -2.78
C ASP A 241 9.00 -6.69 -3.31
N ASN A 242 8.09 -6.30 -2.41
CA ASN A 242 6.92 -5.46 -2.71
C ASN A 242 7.19 -3.94 -2.83
N PHE A 243 8.44 -3.49 -2.97
CA PHE A 243 8.79 -2.05 -2.87
C PHE A 243 8.08 -1.20 -3.92
N LEU A 244 7.87 -1.69 -5.14
CA LEU A 244 7.16 -0.95 -6.19
C LEU A 244 5.71 -0.66 -5.81
N ASN A 245 5.02 -1.67 -5.26
CA ASN A 245 3.65 -1.52 -4.77
C ASN A 245 3.62 -0.55 -3.59
N TYR A 246 4.57 -0.68 -2.65
CA TYR A 246 4.71 0.24 -1.52
C TYR A 246 4.95 1.68 -1.98
N LYS A 247 5.89 1.90 -2.90
CA LYS A 247 6.21 3.22 -3.47
C LYS A 247 4.99 3.82 -4.15
N LYS A 248 4.30 3.05 -4.98
CA LYS A 248 3.06 3.50 -5.64
C LYS A 248 1.99 3.91 -4.62
N LEU A 249 1.76 3.11 -3.59
CA LEU A 249 0.71 3.35 -2.60
C LEU A 249 1.02 4.53 -1.67
N TYR A 250 2.26 4.62 -1.18
CA TYR A 250 2.62 5.50 -0.05
C TYR A 250 3.53 6.67 -0.41
N ILE A 251 4.22 6.64 -1.55
CA ILE A 251 5.19 7.67 -1.96
C ILE A 251 4.66 8.44 -3.16
N ASP A 252 4.43 7.77 -4.28
CA ASP A 252 4.14 8.42 -5.57
C ASP A 252 2.84 9.24 -5.56
N ASN A 253 1.88 8.89 -4.70
CA ASN A 253 0.63 9.64 -4.52
C ASN A 253 0.79 10.94 -3.72
N PHE A 254 1.88 11.09 -2.97
CA PHE A 254 2.03 12.14 -1.95
C PHE A 254 3.30 12.99 -2.09
N LEU A 255 4.28 12.50 -2.86
CA LEU A 255 5.58 13.10 -3.05
C LEU A 255 5.83 13.37 -4.54
N ASN A 256 6.47 14.50 -4.82
CA ASN A 256 6.90 14.81 -6.18
C ASN A 256 8.15 13.97 -6.55
N GLU A 257 8.40 13.77 -7.85
CA GLU A 257 9.53 12.95 -8.34
C GLU A 257 10.91 13.48 -7.92
N ASN A 258 11.04 14.79 -7.71
CA ASN A 258 12.29 15.44 -7.33
C ASN A 258 12.44 15.62 -5.81
N PHE A 259 11.55 15.05 -5.01
CA PHE A 259 11.42 15.36 -3.58
C PHE A 259 12.73 15.14 -2.81
N GLU A 260 13.42 14.03 -3.04
CA GLU A 260 14.70 13.77 -2.36
C GLU A 260 15.86 14.60 -2.92
N LYS A 261 15.77 15.06 -4.18
CA LYS A 261 16.74 16.00 -4.74
C LYS A 261 16.60 17.38 -4.09
N ASP A 262 15.35 17.79 -3.84
CA ASP A 262 15.05 19.01 -3.09
C ASP A 262 15.58 18.89 -1.65
N ILE A 263 15.40 17.72 -1.01
CA ILE A 263 15.96 17.43 0.32
C ILE A 263 17.47 17.59 0.30
N TYR A 264 18.16 16.94 -0.63
CA TYR A 264 19.61 17.00 -0.75
C TYR A 264 20.11 18.45 -0.91
N THR A 265 19.48 19.20 -1.82
CA THR A 265 19.81 20.61 -2.07
C THR A 265 19.63 21.46 -0.81
N LEU A 266 18.53 21.25 -0.08
CA LEU A 266 18.22 21.98 1.14
C LEU A 266 19.17 21.62 2.29
N MET A 267 19.52 20.34 2.45
CA MET A 267 20.51 19.87 3.43
C MET A 267 21.86 20.54 3.18
N LYS A 268 22.35 20.54 1.93
CA LYS A 268 23.62 21.19 1.58
C LYS A 268 23.59 22.70 1.79
N LYS A 269 22.48 23.36 1.45
CA LYS A 269 22.36 24.83 1.59
C LYS A 269 22.23 25.30 3.05
N GLN A 270 21.60 24.52 3.92
CA GLN A 270 21.22 24.96 5.27
C GLN A 270 21.81 24.11 6.41
N ASN A 271 22.67 23.14 6.08
CA ASN A 271 23.27 22.21 7.05
C ASN A 271 22.21 21.55 7.96
N LEU A 272 21.14 21.04 7.34
CA LEU A 272 20.03 20.37 8.02
C LEU A 272 20.19 18.85 8.01
N SER A 273 19.62 18.19 9.01
CA SER A 273 19.41 16.74 8.99
C SER A 273 18.40 16.34 7.92
N TYR A 274 18.46 15.08 7.47
CA TYR A 274 17.54 14.52 6.48
C TYR A 274 16.07 14.71 6.89
N ASN A 275 15.74 14.39 8.15
CA ASN A 275 14.38 14.57 8.66
C ASN A 275 13.99 16.05 8.64
N LYS A 276 14.80 16.96 9.17
CA LYS A 276 14.46 18.39 9.19
C LYS A 276 14.25 18.97 7.79
N ALA A 277 15.10 18.60 6.84
CA ALA A 277 14.94 18.99 5.45
C ALA A 277 13.64 18.42 4.85
N SER A 278 13.32 17.14 5.13
CA SER A 278 12.07 16.50 4.72
C SER A 278 10.84 17.23 5.27
N PHE A 279 10.80 17.49 6.58
CA PHE A 279 9.69 18.22 7.21
C PHE A 279 9.54 19.63 6.63
N LYS A 280 10.65 20.32 6.35
CA LYS A 280 10.63 21.66 5.77
C LYS A 280 10.08 21.68 4.34
N ILE A 281 10.47 20.73 3.48
CA ILE A 281 9.96 20.63 2.10
C ILE A 281 8.48 20.28 2.09
N LEU A 282 8.06 19.40 3.00
CA LEU A 282 6.65 19.02 3.14
C LEU A 282 5.80 20.08 3.84
N SER A 283 6.39 21.18 4.29
CA SER A 283 5.72 22.20 5.10
C SER A 283 5.04 21.62 6.36
N LEU A 284 5.67 20.60 6.95
CA LEU A 284 5.18 19.91 8.15
C LEU A 284 5.86 20.46 9.41
N PRO A 285 5.13 20.57 10.54
CA PRO A 285 5.70 20.91 11.83
C PRO A 285 6.70 19.83 12.27
N CYS A 286 7.92 20.25 12.57
CA CYS A 286 9.00 19.37 12.98
C CYS A 286 9.02 19.27 14.51
N THR A 287 8.21 18.38 15.08
CA THR A 287 8.25 18.07 16.52
C THR A 287 9.14 16.86 16.77
N ARG A 288 9.78 16.78 17.96
CA ARG A 288 10.60 15.60 18.33
C ARG A 288 9.86 14.27 18.19
N ASN A 289 8.56 14.24 18.50
CA ASN A 289 7.78 13.01 18.42
C ASN A 289 7.55 12.58 16.97
N MET A 290 7.23 13.54 16.10
CA MET A 290 7.08 13.29 14.66
C MET A 290 8.41 12.91 14.02
N GLU A 291 9.52 13.57 14.39
CA GLU A 291 10.86 13.21 13.92
C GLU A 291 11.25 11.77 14.31
N LYS A 292 10.96 11.35 15.55
CA LYS A 292 11.29 10.01 16.05
C LYS A 292 10.54 8.89 15.32
N HIS A 293 9.33 9.17 14.86
CA HIS A 293 8.43 8.20 14.29
C HIS A 293 8.15 8.42 12.79
N PHE A 294 8.95 9.26 12.14
CA PHE A 294 8.81 9.58 10.73
C PHE A 294 9.08 8.35 9.86
N ASP A 295 8.11 8.01 9.02
CA ASP A 295 8.21 6.97 8.00
C ASP A 295 7.34 7.41 6.82
N TYR A 296 7.87 7.25 5.60
CA TYR A 296 7.16 7.62 4.37
C TYR A 296 5.82 6.92 4.24
N LYS A 297 5.64 5.72 4.83
CA LYS A 297 4.34 5.03 4.83
C LYS A 297 3.21 5.82 5.48
N TYR A 298 3.52 6.80 6.34
CA TYR A 298 2.55 7.60 7.07
C TYR A 298 2.51 9.07 6.62
N ILE A 299 3.16 9.41 5.51
CA ILE A 299 3.20 10.79 5.03
C ILE A 299 1.79 11.37 4.79
N PHE A 300 0.87 10.54 4.27
CA PHE A 300 -0.52 10.90 4.03
C PHE A 300 -1.28 11.27 5.32
N LEU A 301 -0.91 10.66 6.45
CA LEU A 301 -1.46 11.03 7.77
C LEU A 301 -0.92 12.39 8.19
N LEU A 302 0.40 12.56 8.10
CA LEU A 302 1.08 13.79 8.52
C LEU A 302 0.56 15.00 7.75
N GLN A 303 0.42 14.91 6.42
CA GLN A 303 -0.09 16.00 5.58
C GLN A 303 -1.46 16.52 6.04
N GLN A 304 -2.36 15.63 6.49
CA GLN A 304 -3.70 16.02 6.95
C GLN A 304 -3.72 16.47 8.41
N ILE A 305 -3.05 15.72 9.28
CA ILE A 305 -3.06 15.98 10.72
C ILE A 305 -2.34 17.29 11.02
N CYS A 306 -1.28 17.61 10.27
CA CYS A 306 -0.50 18.84 10.48
C CYS A 306 -1.23 20.13 10.08
N GLU A 307 -2.39 20.04 9.42
CA GLU A 307 -3.28 21.19 9.30
C GLU A 307 -3.84 21.64 10.67
N ILE A 308 -3.74 20.79 11.70
CA ILE A 308 -4.05 21.14 13.08
C ILE A 308 -2.81 21.82 13.68
N LYS A 309 -2.92 23.13 13.91
CA LYS A 309 -1.83 23.93 14.51
C LYS A 309 -1.47 23.53 15.94
N ASN A 310 -2.34 22.82 16.65
CA ASN A 310 -2.07 22.31 17.99
C ASN A 310 -1.23 21.03 17.90
N THR A 311 0.04 21.13 18.30
CA THR A 311 1.04 20.06 18.22
C THR A 311 0.69 18.84 19.06
N ASP A 312 0.10 19.01 20.24
CA ASP A 312 -0.25 17.90 21.14
C ASP A 312 -1.37 17.06 20.53
N ILE A 313 -2.38 17.71 19.96
CA ILE A 313 -3.47 17.04 19.26
C ILE A 313 -2.98 16.35 17.99
N ALA A 314 -2.09 17.01 17.23
CA ALA A 314 -1.48 16.41 16.05
C ALA A 314 -0.72 15.12 16.40
N ASN A 315 0.06 15.14 17.49
CA ASN A 315 0.76 13.95 17.98
C ASN A 315 -0.20 12.82 18.39
N ILE A 316 -1.27 13.14 19.13
CA ILE A 316 -2.29 12.15 19.53
C ILE A 316 -2.94 11.49 18.32
N LEU A 317 -3.32 12.27 17.31
CA LEU A 317 -3.94 11.76 16.09
C LEU A 317 -2.96 10.89 15.30
N TYR A 318 -1.71 11.33 15.17
CA TYR A 318 -0.70 10.58 14.44
C TYR A 318 -0.45 9.22 15.08
N GLU A 319 -0.25 9.16 16.38
CA GLU A 319 -0.04 7.91 17.12
C GLU A 319 -1.25 6.97 17.02
N TYR A 320 -2.47 7.49 17.21
CA TYR A 320 -3.69 6.69 17.12
C TYR A 320 -3.83 6.01 15.75
N TYR A 321 -3.72 6.79 14.66
CA TYR A 321 -3.91 6.27 13.31
C TYR A 321 -2.74 5.42 12.84
N LYS A 322 -1.51 5.75 13.25
CA LYS A 322 -0.35 4.89 13.00
C LYS A 322 -0.56 3.50 13.61
N ASN A 323 -0.93 3.43 14.89
CA ASN A 323 -1.16 2.15 15.57
C ASN A 323 -2.32 1.37 14.94
N LYS A 324 -3.41 2.05 14.58
CA LYS A 324 -4.55 1.44 13.88
C LYS A 324 -4.14 0.76 12.57
N ILE A 325 -3.29 1.42 11.78
CA ILE A 325 -2.77 0.86 10.52
C ILE A 325 -1.83 -0.33 10.79
N GLU A 326 -0.95 -0.23 11.78
CA GLU A 326 0.02 -1.29 12.09
C GLU A 326 -0.65 -2.57 12.57
N ILE A 327 -1.69 -2.46 13.40
CA ILE A 327 -2.48 -3.60 13.88
C ILE A 327 -3.17 -4.29 12.70
N GLU A 328 -3.92 -3.54 11.89
CA GLU A 328 -4.72 -4.13 10.80
C GLU A 328 -3.85 -4.80 9.73
N ILE A 329 -2.73 -4.17 9.36
CA ILE A 329 -1.82 -4.72 8.35
C ILE A 329 -1.13 -5.99 8.85
N ASN A 330 -0.85 -6.10 10.14
CA ASN A 330 -0.20 -7.28 10.71
C ASN A 330 -1.19 -8.44 10.96
N GLU A 331 -2.42 -8.14 11.37
CA GLU A 331 -3.41 -9.16 11.77
C GLU A 331 -4.25 -9.68 10.59
N ASN A 332 -4.59 -8.83 9.60
CA ASN A 332 -5.57 -9.16 8.55
C ASN A 332 -4.98 -9.18 7.11
N SER A 333 -3.66 -9.34 6.98
CA SER A 333 -2.91 -9.10 5.73
C SER A 333 -3.37 -9.90 4.49
N TYR A 334 -4.09 -11.03 4.69
CA TYR A 334 -4.53 -11.92 3.61
C TYR A 334 -5.88 -11.55 2.97
N TYR A 335 -6.74 -10.77 3.64
CA TYR A 335 -8.13 -10.54 3.19
C TYR A 335 -8.48 -9.07 2.93
N CYS A 336 -7.59 -8.12 3.24
CA CYS A 336 -7.88 -6.69 3.07
C CYS A 336 -7.29 -6.15 1.76
N ASN A 337 -8.13 -5.47 0.96
CA ASN A 337 -7.64 -4.61 -0.12
C ASN A 337 -6.94 -3.40 0.54
N LYS A 338 -5.60 -3.46 0.65
CA LYS A 338 -4.79 -2.44 1.34
C LYS A 338 -5.02 -1.04 0.80
N GLU A 339 -5.21 -0.89 -0.51
CA GLU A 339 -5.46 0.42 -1.12
C GLU A 339 -6.80 1.01 -0.67
N GLU A 340 -7.85 0.19 -0.67
CA GLU A 340 -9.18 0.61 -0.22
C GLU A 340 -9.19 0.94 1.27
N TYR A 341 -8.52 0.12 2.09
CA TYR A 341 -8.38 0.37 3.53
C TYR A 341 -7.70 1.72 3.81
N LEU A 342 -6.56 1.99 3.16
CA LEU A 342 -5.85 3.26 3.32
C LEU A 342 -6.69 4.45 2.87
N LYS A 343 -7.44 4.33 1.76
CA LYS A 343 -8.39 5.37 1.31
C LYS A 343 -9.46 5.64 2.36
N ASN A 344 -9.97 4.61 3.05
CA ASN A 344 -10.95 4.78 4.11
C ASN A 344 -10.34 5.44 5.35
N ILE A 345 -9.15 5.04 5.77
CA ILE A 345 -8.41 5.70 6.85
C ILE A 345 -8.16 7.18 6.51
N GLN A 346 -7.79 7.49 5.28
CA GLN A 346 -7.57 8.86 4.82
C GLN A 346 -8.84 9.72 4.99
N LYS A 347 -10.01 9.21 4.58
CA LYS A 347 -11.30 9.89 4.76
C LYS A 347 -11.65 10.07 6.24
N GLU A 348 -11.38 9.06 7.05
CA GLU A 348 -11.63 9.08 8.49
C GLU A 348 -10.80 10.18 9.17
N VAL A 349 -9.48 10.20 8.94
CA VAL A 349 -8.54 11.19 9.48
C VAL A 349 -8.98 12.61 9.12
N LYS A 350 -9.33 12.86 7.85
CA LYS A 350 -9.85 14.16 7.41
C LYS A 350 -11.10 14.57 8.16
N THR A 351 -12.02 13.63 8.36
CA THR A 351 -13.30 13.86 9.06
C THR A 351 -13.06 14.23 10.52
N ILE A 352 -12.16 13.50 11.20
CA ILE A 352 -11.77 13.79 12.58
C ILE A 352 -11.06 15.13 12.70
N CYS A 353 -10.16 15.46 11.78
CA CYS A 353 -9.47 16.77 11.78
C CYS A 353 -10.47 17.92 11.62
N ASN A 354 -11.45 17.77 10.73
CA ASN A 354 -12.54 18.74 10.55
C ASN A 354 -13.43 18.84 11.80
N PHE A 355 -13.76 17.71 12.43
CA PHE A 355 -14.52 17.71 13.68
C PHE A 355 -13.78 18.46 14.79
N TYR A 356 -12.47 18.23 14.96
CA TYR A 356 -11.66 18.96 15.93
C TYR A 356 -11.71 20.47 15.68
N LYS A 357 -11.49 20.90 14.43
CA LYS A 357 -11.49 22.31 14.03
C LYS A 357 -12.85 23.01 14.22
N LEU A 358 -13.94 22.31 13.92
CA LEU A 358 -15.29 22.89 13.92
C LEU A 358 -15.99 22.75 15.26
N PHE A 359 -15.95 21.58 15.88
CA PHE A 359 -16.69 21.28 17.09
C PHE A 359 -15.85 21.51 18.34
N ILE A 360 -14.67 20.90 18.45
CA ILE A 360 -13.88 21.00 19.70
C ILE A 360 -13.37 22.42 19.91
N LEU A 361 -12.72 23.02 18.90
CA LEU A 361 -12.16 24.37 19.07
C LEU A 361 -13.21 25.48 19.24
N LYS A 362 -14.36 25.36 18.57
CA LYS A 362 -15.35 26.45 18.50
C LYS A 362 -16.58 26.25 19.40
N ILE A 363 -17.03 25.01 19.60
CA ILE A 363 -18.30 24.70 20.26
C ILE A 363 -18.09 24.02 21.61
N TYR A 364 -17.23 23.00 21.68
CA TYR A 364 -17.03 22.12 22.82
C TYR A 364 -15.59 22.13 23.33
N LYS A 365 -15.13 23.31 23.79
CA LYS A 365 -13.73 23.53 24.17
C LYS A 365 -13.19 22.58 25.24
N ASN A 366 -14.07 21.99 26.06
CA ASN A 366 -13.69 21.09 27.16
C ASN A 366 -13.69 19.60 26.76
N LEU A 367 -14.07 19.24 25.52
CA LEU A 367 -14.03 17.85 25.07
C LEU A 367 -12.58 17.41 24.83
N LYS A 368 -12.21 16.25 25.41
CA LYS A 368 -10.91 15.62 25.19
C LYS A 368 -10.98 14.69 23.98
N LEU A 369 -10.31 15.06 22.89
CA LEU A 369 -10.33 14.30 21.64
C LEU A 369 -9.89 12.84 21.82
N LYS A 370 -8.84 12.58 22.62
CA LYS A 370 -8.32 11.23 22.86
C LYS A 370 -9.41 10.25 23.33
N GLN A 371 -10.22 10.66 24.31
CA GLN A 371 -11.31 9.83 24.84
C GLN A 371 -12.41 9.55 23.82
N LEU A 372 -12.62 10.48 22.88
CA LEU A 372 -13.59 10.32 21.80
C LEU A 372 -13.09 9.37 20.71
N LEU A 373 -11.79 9.37 20.41
CA LEU A 373 -11.19 8.45 19.44
C LEU A 373 -11.28 6.99 19.90
N GLU A 374 -11.01 6.75 21.19
CA GLU A 374 -11.00 5.39 21.77
C GLU A 374 -12.40 4.76 21.82
N ASN A 375 -13.45 5.56 22.06
CA ASN A 375 -14.77 5.01 22.38
C ASN A 375 -15.91 5.44 21.43
N LYS A 376 -15.71 6.47 20.60
CA LYS A 376 -16.80 7.17 19.88
C LYS A 376 -16.43 7.67 18.49
N SER A 377 -15.42 7.09 17.83
CA SER A 377 -15.00 7.50 16.48
C SER A 377 -16.15 7.45 15.46
N ASN A 378 -16.95 6.38 15.46
CA ASN A 378 -18.13 6.24 14.58
C ASN A 378 -19.16 7.36 14.81
N ILE A 379 -19.41 7.74 16.07
CA ILE A 379 -20.36 8.81 16.41
C ILE A 379 -19.85 10.17 15.87
N ILE A 380 -18.55 10.42 15.91
CA ILE A 380 -17.97 11.64 15.32
C ILE A 380 -18.25 11.68 13.81
N ILE A 381 -18.02 10.56 13.12
CA ILE A 381 -18.24 10.45 11.67
C ILE A 381 -19.71 10.73 11.34
N ASP A 382 -20.64 10.12 12.08
CA ASP A 382 -22.08 10.32 11.89
C ASP A 382 -22.50 11.78 12.13
N ILE A 383 -22.01 12.40 13.20
CA ILE A 383 -22.24 13.83 13.48
C ILE A 383 -21.73 14.70 12.33
N MET A 384 -20.54 14.42 11.80
CA MET A 384 -19.97 15.18 10.69
C MET A 384 -20.78 15.03 9.40
N ASN A 385 -21.25 13.82 9.08
CA ASN A 385 -22.12 13.57 7.93
C ASN A 385 -23.44 14.35 8.02
N LEU A 386 -24.07 14.34 9.20
CA LEU A 386 -25.27 15.12 9.48
C LEU A 386 -25.00 16.63 9.42
N TRP A 387 -23.86 17.07 9.94
CA TRP A 387 -23.43 18.47 9.88
C TRP A 387 -23.23 18.94 8.44
N HIS A 388 -22.61 18.14 7.58
CA HIS A 388 -22.46 18.46 6.16
C HIS A 388 -23.81 18.54 5.45
N SER A 389 -24.74 17.66 5.80
CA SER A 389 -26.11 17.65 5.30
C SER A 389 -26.98 18.81 5.83
N ALA A 390 -26.54 19.50 6.89
CA ALA A 390 -27.31 20.58 7.50
C ALA A 390 -27.21 21.90 6.73
N ASN A 391 -28.35 22.55 6.46
CA ASN A 391 -28.37 23.91 5.92
C ASN A 391 -27.88 24.94 6.95
N ASN A 392 -27.66 26.16 6.46
CA ASN A 392 -27.12 27.25 7.28
C ASN A 392 -28.03 27.63 8.46
N LYS A 393 -29.36 27.49 8.32
CA LYS A 393 -30.33 27.77 9.41
C LYS A 393 -30.17 26.75 10.54
N THR A 394 -30.12 25.45 10.21
CA THR A 394 -29.91 24.38 11.18
C THR A 394 -28.56 24.51 11.89
N LYS A 395 -27.49 24.81 11.15
CA LYS A 395 -26.15 25.06 11.73
C LYS A 395 -26.13 26.23 12.71
N LYS A 396 -26.75 27.37 12.35
CA LYS A 396 -26.88 28.54 13.24
C LYS A 396 -27.69 28.18 14.49
N ASN A 397 -28.80 27.46 14.34
CA ASN A 397 -29.61 27.01 15.46
C ASN A 397 -28.86 26.07 16.39
N PHE A 398 -28.06 25.13 15.86
CA PHE A 398 -27.25 24.22 16.66
C PHE A 398 -26.34 24.98 17.63
N ILE A 399 -25.63 26.00 17.11
CA ILE A 399 -24.73 26.83 17.90
C ILE A 399 -25.51 27.68 18.90
N ARG A 400 -26.61 28.31 18.46
CA ARG A 400 -27.43 29.20 19.30
C ARG A 400 -28.01 28.47 20.52
N HIS A 401 -28.52 27.25 20.34
CA HIS A 401 -29.12 26.47 21.42
C HIS A 401 -28.10 25.73 22.29
N LYS A 402 -26.80 25.87 22.03
CA LYS A 402 -25.71 25.25 22.80
C LYS A 402 -25.96 23.75 23.05
N ILE A 403 -26.31 23.02 22.00
CA ILE A 403 -26.67 21.60 22.10
C ILE A 403 -25.52 20.83 22.75
N PRO A 404 -25.73 20.08 23.86
CA PRO A 404 -24.67 19.28 24.48
C PRO A 404 -24.16 18.20 23.53
N PHE A 405 -22.86 17.87 23.61
CA PHE A 405 -22.28 16.83 22.73
C PHE A 405 -23.01 15.48 22.82
N SER A 406 -23.45 15.08 24.03
CA SER A 406 -24.23 13.86 24.24
C SER A 406 -25.55 13.81 23.47
N LYS A 407 -26.09 14.97 23.06
CA LYS A 407 -27.32 15.10 22.27
C LYS A 407 -27.05 15.57 20.83
N ALA A 408 -25.80 15.86 20.46
CA ALA A 408 -25.46 16.48 19.19
C ALA A 408 -25.92 15.63 18.01
N HIS A 409 -25.62 14.33 18.06
CA HIS A 409 -26.03 13.36 17.05
C HIS A 409 -27.55 13.34 16.85
N ASP A 410 -28.32 13.09 17.92
CA ASP A 410 -29.77 12.93 17.85
C ASP A 410 -30.47 14.22 17.41
N TRP A 411 -30.01 15.36 17.93
CA TRP A 411 -30.56 16.66 17.57
C TRP A 411 -30.33 16.97 16.09
N LEU A 412 -29.10 16.75 15.58
CA LEU A 412 -28.79 16.95 14.17
C LEU A 412 -29.60 16.01 13.28
N SER A 413 -29.76 14.75 13.66
CA SER A 413 -30.57 13.78 12.89
C SER A 413 -32.02 14.28 12.72
N ILE A 414 -32.63 14.73 13.82
CA ILE A 414 -33.99 15.27 13.82
C ILE A 414 -34.07 16.54 12.97
N GLU A 415 -33.20 17.52 13.19
CA GLU A 415 -33.28 18.80 12.50
C GLU A 415 -32.90 18.71 11.02
N VAL A 416 -31.96 17.84 10.65
CA VAL A 416 -31.66 17.52 9.25
C VAL A 416 -32.86 16.92 8.56
N SER A 417 -33.56 16.00 9.23
CA SER A 417 -34.77 15.43 8.66
C SER A 417 -35.84 16.51 8.39
N LYS A 418 -35.95 17.57 9.20
CA LYS A 418 -36.96 18.65 9.11
C LYS A 418 -36.76 19.62 7.95
N GLN A 419 -35.56 19.70 7.37
CA GLN A 419 -35.27 20.66 6.31
C GLN A 419 -36.10 20.36 5.06
N ALA A 420 -36.66 21.40 4.45
CA ALA A 420 -37.29 21.31 3.13
C ALA A 420 -36.19 21.22 2.07
N ASP A 421 -36.20 20.16 1.27
CA ASP A 421 -35.26 19.96 0.16
C ASP A 421 -36.02 19.84 -1.16
N GLN A 422 -35.36 20.16 -2.27
CA GLN A 422 -35.78 19.67 -3.58
C GLN A 422 -35.83 18.13 -3.53
N GLU A 423 -36.96 17.54 -3.90
CA GLU A 423 -37.16 16.09 -3.82
C GLU A 423 -36.11 15.35 -4.64
N ILE A 424 -35.34 14.47 -3.99
CA ILE A 424 -34.34 13.64 -4.66
C ILE A 424 -34.94 12.26 -4.87
N ARG A 425 -34.95 11.84 -6.14
CA ARG A 425 -35.26 10.46 -6.52
C ARG A 425 -33.95 9.70 -6.64
N PHE A 426 -33.80 8.63 -5.87
CA PHE A 426 -32.59 7.80 -5.92
C PHE A 426 -32.54 7.03 -7.25
N HIS A 427 -31.34 6.91 -7.83
CA HIS A 427 -31.15 6.19 -9.07
C HIS A 427 -31.17 4.66 -8.82
N ILE A 428 -32.36 4.08 -8.74
CA ILE A 428 -32.59 2.64 -8.55
C ILE A 428 -33.38 2.10 -9.74
N SER A 429 -32.92 1.01 -10.33
CA SER A 429 -33.61 0.37 -11.46
C SER A 429 -34.98 -0.19 -11.05
N LYS A 430 -35.94 -0.20 -11.98
CA LYS A 430 -37.28 -0.77 -11.74
C LYS A 430 -37.21 -2.24 -11.33
N ASN A 431 -36.25 -3.01 -11.85
CA ASN A 431 -36.08 -4.42 -11.50
C ASN A 431 -35.76 -4.60 -10.02
N ILE A 432 -34.87 -3.77 -9.46
CA ILE A 432 -34.54 -3.79 -8.03
C ILE A 432 -35.73 -3.34 -7.19
N MET A 433 -36.40 -2.26 -7.60
CA MET A 433 -37.61 -1.80 -6.91
C MET A 433 -38.69 -2.87 -6.86
N ASN A 434 -38.99 -3.53 -7.98
CA ASN A 434 -39.99 -4.59 -8.05
C ASN A 434 -39.57 -5.82 -7.24
N ARG A 435 -38.27 -6.14 -7.20
CA ARG A 435 -37.73 -7.23 -6.38
C ARG A 435 -37.96 -7.01 -4.89
N PHE A 436 -37.88 -5.76 -4.40
CA PHE A 436 -37.97 -5.46 -2.97
C PHE A 436 -39.34 -4.92 -2.51
N ASN A 437 -40.17 -4.44 -3.43
CA ASN A 437 -41.54 -3.99 -3.14
C ASN A 437 -42.51 -5.17 -3.14
N LEU A 438 -42.93 -5.62 -1.96
CA LEU A 438 -43.80 -6.78 -1.82
C LEU A 438 -44.56 -6.79 -0.49
N TYR A 439 -45.71 -7.45 -0.50
CA TYR A 439 -46.51 -7.70 0.69
C TYR A 439 -46.15 -9.06 1.32
N MET A 440 -46.16 -9.11 2.65
CA MET A 440 -45.75 -10.25 3.47
C MET A 440 -46.80 -10.55 4.54
N MET A 441 -46.83 -11.80 5.01
CA MET A 441 -47.80 -12.30 6.02
C MET A 441 -49.26 -11.92 5.72
N ASN A 442 -49.81 -12.39 4.60
CA ASN A 442 -51.17 -12.07 4.15
C ASN A 442 -51.49 -10.57 4.23
N THR A 443 -50.61 -9.73 3.69
CA THR A 443 -50.73 -8.25 3.61
C THR A 443 -50.62 -7.48 4.94
N LYS A 444 -50.24 -8.14 6.05
CA LYS A 444 -50.00 -7.44 7.34
C LYS A 444 -48.77 -6.53 7.31
N PHE A 445 -47.79 -6.84 6.46
CA PHE A 445 -46.59 -6.04 6.30
C PHE A 445 -46.32 -5.72 4.84
N GLN A 446 -45.80 -4.51 4.60
CA GLN A 446 -45.35 -4.05 3.30
C GLN A 446 -43.85 -3.78 3.34
N CYS A 447 -43.11 -4.46 2.48
CA CYS A 447 -41.72 -4.15 2.19
C CYS A 447 -41.69 -3.10 1.07
N SER A 448 -40.94 -2.01 1.28
CA SER A 448 -40.84 -0.91 0.34
C SER A 448 -39.39 -0.45 0.19
N CYS A 449 -38.90 -0.50 -1.04
CA CYS A 449 -37.63 0.07 -1.44
C CYS A 449 -37.73 1.60 -1.39
N ILE A 450 -36.82 2.23 -0.68
CA ILE A 450 -36.80 3.68 -0.51
C ILE A 450 -36.27 4.31 -1.81
N SER A 451 -37.15 4.94 -2.57
CA SER A 451 -36.84 5.57 -3.87
C SER A 451 -36.78 7.09 -3.82
N LYS A 452 -37.19 7.71 -2.71
CA LYS A 452 -37.28 9.16 -2.53
C LYS A 452 -36.67 9.59 -1.20
N TYR A 453 -36.07 10.78 -1.18
CA TYR A 453 -35.45 11.31 0.04
C TYR A 453 -36.47 11.72 1.10
N SER A 454 -37.66 12.20 0.70
CA SER A 454 -38.75 12.46 1.64
C SER A 454 -39.19 11.20 2.40
N ASN A 455 -39.27 10.05 1.72
CA ASN A 455 -39.58 8.77 2.34
C ASN A 455 -38.49 8.33 3.33
N LEU A 456 -37.21 8.51 2.96
CA LEU A 456 -36.08 8.24 3.84
C LEU A 456 -36.14 9.08 5.12
N LYS A 457 -36.48 10.37 5.00
CA LYS A 457 -36.67 11.27 6.15
C LYS A 457 -37.83 10.85 7.03
N TYR A 458 -38.96 10.45 6.44
CA TYR A 458 -40.11 9.94 7.19
C TYR A 458 -39.70 8.71 8.02
N ILE A 459 -39.02 7.75 7.39
CA ILE A 459 -38.55 6.54 8.07
C ILE A 459 -37.54 6.88 9.17
N ALA A 460 -36.57 7.76 8.89
CA ALA A 460 -35.58 8.19 9.86
C ALA A 460 -36.22 8.80 11.13
N ARG A 461 -37.26 9.62 10.96
CA ARG A 461 -38.03 10.22 12.07
C ARG A 461 -38.80 9.17 12.87
N GLN A 462 -39.54 8.30 12.19
CA GLN A 462 -40.39 7.29 12.84
C GLN A 462 -39.55 6.25 13.59
N MET A 463 -38.44 5.82 12.99
CA MET A 463 -37.53 4.83 13.55
C MET A 463 -36.50 5.42 14.52
N LYS A 464 -36.38 6.76 14.60
CA LYS A 464 -35.31 7.47 15.33
C LYS A 464 -33.92 6.89 15.03
N ASN A 465 -33.58 6.83 13.74
CA ASN A 465 -32.30 6.33 13.26
C ASN A 465 -31.59 7.38 12.38
N CYS A 466 -30.38 7.05 11.89
CA CYS A 466 -29.50 7.97 11.17
C CYS A 466 -29.64 7.86 9.65
N SER A 467 -30.68 7.17 9.16
CA SER A 467 -30.81 6.83 7.74
C SER A 467 -30.95 8.05 6.82
N ALA A 468 -31.38 9.21 7.36
CA ALA A 468 -31.43 10.47 6.60
C ALA A 468 -30.05 10.93 6.06
N GLY A 469 -28.94 10.44 6.62
CA GLY A 469 -27.58 10.70 6.13
C GLY A 469 -27.18 9.86 4.90
N TYR A 470 -28.00 8.88 4.49
CA TYR A 470 -27.68 7.97 3.37
C TYR A 470 -27.99 8.59 1.99
N LYS A 471 -28.34 9.87 1.95
CA LYS A 471 -28.76 10.63 0.76
C LYS A 471 -27.90 10.34 -0.48
N ASP A 472 -26.58 10.33 -0.32
CA ASP A 472 -25.63 10.19 -1.44
C ASP A 472 -25.10 8.76 -1.60
N ARG A 473 -25.56 7.80 -0.77
CA ARG A 473 -25.11 6.40 -0.79
C ARG A 473 -26.04 5.47 -1.57
N ILE A 474 -27.32 5.82 -1.70
CA ILE A 474 -28.34 4.93 -2.27
C ILE A 474 -28.24 4.93 -3.81
N ASN A 475 -28.06 3.73 -4.38
CA ASN A 475 -27.92 3.51 -5.83
C ASN A 475 -28.31 2.05 -6.18
N ASN A 476 -27.93 1.56 -7.37
CA ASN A 476 -28.18 0.17 -7.80
C ASN A 476 -27.37 -0.91 -7.05
N GLN A 477 -26.33 -0.53 -6.31
CA GLN A 477 -25.56 -1.45 -5.45
C GLN A 477 -26.02 -1.38 -4.00
N LEU A 478 -26.23 -0.19 -3.44
CA LEU A 478 -26.68 -0.03 -2.06
C LEU A 478 -28.12 0.47 -2.02
N GLN A 479 -29.02 -0.33 -1.46
CA GLN A 479 -30.43 0.01 -1.28
C GLN A 479 -30.84 0.00 0.18
N LEU A 480 -31.84 0.81 0.50
CA LEU A 480 -32.56 0.73 1.76
C LEU A 480 -33.97 0.23 1.52
N VAL A 481 -34.42 -0.72 2.35
CA VAL A 481 -35.77 -1.28 2.32
C VAL A 481 -36.40 -1.13 3.70
N ALA A 482 -37.58 -0.53 3.76
CA ALA A 482 -38.37 -0.45 4.97
C ALA A 482 -39.47 -1.51 4.97
N ILE A 483 -39.64 -2.17 6.11
CA ILE A 483 -40.78 -3.04 6.38
C ILE A 483 -41.74 -2.29 7.30
N SER A 484 -42.92 -1.98 6.79
CA SER A 484 -43.97 -1.26 7.50
C SER A 484 -45.13 -2.16 7.86
N ASP A 485 -45.82 -1.87 8.96
CA ASP A 485 -47.10 -2.51 9.28
C ASP A 485 -48.21 -2.03 8.34
N ASN A 486 -49.41 -2.60 8.50
CA ASN A 486 -50.62 -2.25 7.76
C ASN A 486 -51.08 -0.79 7.91
N THR A 487 -50.55 -0.04 8.89
CA THR A 487 -50.80 1.40 9.04
C THR A 487 -49.79 2.26 8.27
N GLY A 488 -48.83 1.63 7.59
CA GLY A 488 -47.71 2.29 6.91
C GLY A 488 -46.58 2.70 7.85
N LYS A 489 -46.65 2.36 9.14
CA LYS A 489 -45.61 2.71 10.12
C LYS A 489 -44.41 1.77 9.97
N PRO A 490 -43.19 2.30 9.75
CA PRO A 490 -42.00 1.47 9.60
C PRO A 490 -41.65 0.77 10.91
N LYS A 491 -41.31 -0.52 10.82
CA LYS A 491 -40.90 -1.38 11.94
C LYS A 491 -39.44 -1.85 11.81
N VAL A 492 -38.99 -2.06 10.57
CA VAL A 492 -37.64 -2.51 10.26
C VAL A 492 -37.07 -1.67 9.13
N LEU A 493 -35.78 -1.34 9.22
CA LEU A 493 -35.00 -0.79 8.13
C LEU A 493 -33.84 -1.73 7.80
N LEU A 494 -33.76 -2.15 6.54
CA LEU A 494 -32.72 -3.01 6.00
C LEU A 494 -31.75 -2.20 5.14
N GLU A 495 -30.46 -2.45 5.31
CA GLU A 495 -29.41 -2.02 4.38
C GLU A 495 -28.97 -3.22 3.55
N ILE A 496 -29.15 -3.11 2.25
CA ILE A 496 -28.81 -4.14 1.27
C ILE A 496 -27.65 -3.62 0.44
N ASN A 497 -26.57 -4.38 0.40
CA ASN A 497 -25.45 -4.14 -0.49
C ASN A 497 -25.35 -5.32 -1.47
N GLN A 498 -25.60 -5.04 -2.74
CA GLN A 498 -25.75 -6.01 -3.82
C GLN A 498 -26.79 -7.08 -3.45
N ASP A 499 -26.38 -8.33 -3.27
CA ASP A 499 -27.26 -9.45 -2.92
C ASP A 499 -27.16 -9.85 -1.44
N SER A 500 -26.73 -8.95 -0.56
CA SER A 500 -26.59 -9.22 0.88
C SER A 500 -27.26 -8.16 1.74
N ILE A 501 -27.98 -8.61 2.77
CA ILE A 501 -28.41 -7.77 3.89
C ILE A 501 -27.18 -7.57 4.78
N VAL A 502 -26.69 -6.34 4.87
CA VAL A 502 -25.50 -5.97 5.66
C VAL A 502 -25.86 -5.27 6.96
N GLN A 503 -27.11 -4.82 7.11
CA GLN A 503 -27.62 -4.27 8.37
C GLN A 503 -29.14 -4.44 8.46
N ALA A 504 -29.67 -4.66 9.66
CA ALA A 504 -31.11 -4.76 9.90
C ALA A 504 -31.49 -4.17 11.28
N LYS A 505 -32.21 -3.04 11.29
CA LYS A 505 -32.46 -2.28 12.52
C LYS A 505 -33.95 -2.01 12.78
N LEU A 506 -34.32 -2.11 14.06
CA LEU A 506 -35.59 -1.64 14.62
C LEU A 506 -35.49 -0.16 15.04
N TYR A 507 -36.50 0.32 15.75
CA TYR A 507 -36.51 1.63 16.39
C TYR A 507 -35.26 1.83 17.27
N ARG A 508 -34.63 3.01 17.19
CA ARG A 508 -33.38 3.38 17.90
C ARG A 508 -32.20 2.44 17.63
N ASN A 509 -32.06 1.95 16.40
CA ASN A 509 -30.94 1.11 15.96
C ASN A 509 -30.80 -0.22 16.74
N VAL A 510 -31.90 -0.70 17.33
CA VAL A 510 -31.91 -2.00 18.01
C VAL A 510 -31.81 -3.12 16.97
N PRO A 511 -30.94 -4.13 17.15
CA PRO A 511 -30.87 -5.30 16.26
C PRO A 511 -32.22 -6.01 16.12
N VAL A 512 -32.56 -6.46 14.92
CA VAL A 512 -33.86 -7.09 14.61
C VAL A 512 -34.07 -8.40 15.37
N PHE A 513 -33.02 -9.17 15.66
CA PHE A 513 -33.13 -10.43 16.40
C PHE A 513 -33.80 -10.29 17.78
N LYS A 514 -33.86 -9.07 18.34
CA LYS A 514 -34.55 -8.82 19.61
C LYS A 514 -36.07 -8.90 19.52
N ASP A 515 -36.64 -8.89 18.32
CA ASP A 515 -38.07 -9.10 18.08
C ASP A 515 -38.24 -10.35 17.21
N ASN A 516 -38.70 -11.45 17.81
CA ASN A 516 -38.82 -12.74 17.12
C ASN A 516 -39.72 -12.69 15.89
N LEU A 517 -40.81 -11.91 15.95
CA LEU A 517 -41.75 -11.79 14.84
C LEU A 517 -41.12 -11.05 13.67
N LEU A 518 -40.47 -9.91 13.94
CA LEU A 518 -39.80 -9.12 12.91
C LEU A 518 -38.54 -9.81 12.38
N ASN A 519 -37.83 -10.56 13.21
CA ASN A 519 -36.69 -11.38 12.78
C ASN A 519 -37.10 -12.47 11.80
N ASN A 520 -38.16 -13.22 12.10
CA ASN A 520 -38.69 -14.22 11.17
C ASN A 520 -39.18 -13.58 9.86
N LEU A 521 -39.80 -12.41 9.95
CA LEU A 521 -40.25 -11.64 8.78
C LEU A 521 -39.08 -11.22 7.88
N VAL A 522 -37.96 -10.78 8.46
CA VAL A 522 -36.75 -10.43 7.70
C VAL A 522 -36.11 -11.66 7.05
N ILE A 523 -36.12 -12.81 7.73
CA ILE A 523 -35.64 -14.08 7.17
C ILE A 523 -36.52 -14.53 5.99
N GLU A 524 -37.85 -14.43 6.14
CA GLU A 524 -38.80 -14.74 5.07
C GLU A 524 -38.60 -13.81 3.87
N PHE A 525 -38.44 -12.51 4.12
CA PHE A 525 -38.11 -11.52 3.10
C PHE A 525 -36.82 -11.91 2.36
N ALA A 526 -35.74 -12.15 3.09
CA ALA A 526 -34.44 -12.53 2.51
C ALA A 526 -34.54 -13.77 1.62
N LYS A 527 -35.27 -14.81 2.06
CA LYS A 527 -35.52 -16.01 1.27
C LYS A 527 -36.30 -15.70 -0.01
N LYS A 528 -37.40 -14.95 0.10
CA LYS A 528 -38.29 -14.62 -1.03
C LYS A 528 -37.58 -13.79 -2.10
N VAL A 529 -36.71 -12.87 -1.68
CA VAL A 529 -35.95 -12.00 -2.60
C VAL A 529 -34.54 -12.51 -2.90
N LYS A 530 -34.18 -13.72 -2.47
CA LYS A 530 -32.87 -14.36 -2.70
C LYS A 530 -31.68 -13.52 -2.22
N LEU A 531 -31.75 -12.97 -1.01
CA LEU A 531 -30.64 -12.25 -0.38
C LEU A 531 -29.89 -13.13 0.61
N LYS A 532 -28.56 -12.95 0.68
CA LYS A 532 -27.72 -13.51 1.75
C LYS A 532 -27.82 -12.63 2.99
N ILE A 533 -27.74 -13.24 4.17
CA ILE A 533 -27.66 -12.49 5.44
C ILE A 533 -26.18 -12.41 5.83
N LYS A 534 -25.63 -11.19 5.89
CA LYS A 534 -24.23 -10.90 6.27
C LYS A 534 -24.17 -9.86 7.39
N THR A 535 -24.99 -10.06 8.41
CA THR A 535 -25.08 -9.15 9.56
C THR A 535 -25.51 -9.92 10.80
N ASP A 536 -24.93 -9.56 11.95
CA ASP A 536 -25.30 -10.14 13.25
C ASP A 536 -26.61 -9.55 13.80
N ASP A 537 -27.21 -8.60 13.07
CA ASP A 537 -28.49 -8.01 13.42
C ASP A 537 -29.69 -8.98 13.33
N ILE A 538 -29.49 -10.13 12.67
CA ILE A 538 -30.51 -11.15 12.40
C ILE A 538 -30.03 -12.48 12.98
N SER A 539 -30.88 -13.15 13.75
CA SER A 539 -30.57 -14.48 14.29
C SER A 539 -31.24 -15.54 13.43
N ILE A 540 -30.44 -16.35 12.75
CA ILE A 540 -30.92 -17.52 12.01
C ILE A 540 -30.91 -18.67 13.01
N LYS A 541 -32.09 -19.16 13.42
CA LYS A 541 -32.16 -20.43 14.15
C LYS A 541 -31.54 -21.51 13.25
N GLN A 542 -30.43 -22.09 13.68
CA GLN A 542 -29.92 -23.29 13.04
C GLN A 542 -30.92 -24.40 13.31
N ASP A 543 -31.53 -24.94 12.25
CA ASP A 543 -32.22 -26.23 12.35
C ASP A 543 -31.16 -27.28 12.72
N ASN A 544 -31.13 -27.67 14.00
CA ASN A 544 -30.24 -28.70 14.53
C ASN A 544 -30.57 -30.12 14.01
N ASN A 545 -31.35 -30.26 12.94
CA ASN A 545 -31.78 -31.56 12.40
C ASN A 545 -30.95 -32.09 11.23
N LEU A 546 -29.76 -31.54 10.96
CA LEU A 546 -28.88 -32.02 9.88
C LEU A 546 -27.41 -32.25 10.34
N LYS A 547 -27.20 -32.63 11.61
CA LYS A 547 -25.90 -33.15 12.07
C LYS A 547 -25.83 -34.67 12.31
N ASN A 548 -26.90 -35.39 11.99
CA ASN A 548 -26.85 -36.85 11.88
C ASN A 548 -27.09 -37.21 10.41
N ILE A 549 -25.98 -37.47 9.70
CA ILE A 549 -25.77 -38.17 8.42
C ILE A 549 -24.68 -37.40 7.64
N ALA A 550 -23.44 -37.67 8.03
CA ALA A 550 -22.24 -37.76 7.19
C ALA A 550 -21.08 -38.21 8.07
#